data_AF-A0A961QXF7-F1
#
_entry.id   AF-A0A961QXF7-F1
#
_cell.length_a   1.000
_cell.length_b   1.000
_cell.length_c   1.000
_cell.angle_alpha   90.00
_cell.angle_beta   90.00
_cell.angle_gamma   90.00
#
_symmetry.space_group_name_H-M   'P 1'
#
loop_
_entity.id
_entity.type
_entity.pdbx_description
1 polymer ?
#
loop_
_entity_poly.entity_id
_entity_poly.type
_entity_poly.pdbx_seq_one_letter_code
_entity_poly.pdbx_strand_id
1 'polypeptide(L)' 'RYMGTLYGLVFFSHQVGSFLGVWLGGRLYDLQGNYTLVWWVGVGVGAFSALVHLPIRERKLNAVAA' A
#
# COMPACT_ATOMS: atom_id res chain seq x y z
N ARG A 1 11.80 4.58 -20.26
CA ARG A 1 11.93 3.41 -21.16
C ARG A 1 11.46 2.06 -20.57
N TYR A 2 11.05 1.93 -19.30
CA TYR A 2 10.43 0.66 -18.81
C TYR A 2 9.10 0.89 -18.07
N MET A 3 8.43 2.02 -18.37
CA MET A 3 7.25 2.46 -17.63
C MET A 3 6.12 1.43 -17.69
N GLY A 4 5.90 0.75 -18.82
CA GLY A 4 4.87 -0.30 -18.92
C GLY A 4 5.05 -1.45 -17.93
N THR A 5 6.26 -2.01 -17.82
CA THR A 5 6.56 -3.11 -16.88
C THR A 5 6.54 -2.63 -15.43
N LEU A 6 7.03 -1.42 -15.17
CA LEU A 6 7.02 -0.81 -13.83
C LEU A 6 5.59 -0.58 -13.34
N TYR A 7 4.74 0.02 -14.17
CA TYR A 7 3.31 0.19 -13.87
C TYR A 7 2.60 -1.15 -13.73
N GLY A 8 2.90 -2.12 -14.60
CA GLY A 8 2.32 -3.47 -14.50
C GLY A 8 2.65 -4.15 -13.18
N LEU A 9 3.90 -4.06 -12.72
CA LEU A 9 4.32 -4.59 -11.43
C LEU A 9 3.60 -3.90 -10.27
N VAL A 10 3.58 -2.56 -10.27
CA VAL A 10 2.90 -1.76 -9.23
C VAL A 10 1.41 -2.11 -9.16
N PHE A 11 0.75 -2.18 -10.31
CA PHE A 11 -0.67 -2.52 -10.38
C PHE A 11 -0.95 -3.95 -9.90
N PHE A 12 -0.15 -4.92 -10.34
CA PHE A 12 -0.28 -6.30 -9.89
C PHE A 12 -0.09 -6.43 -8.37
N SER A 13 0.96 -5.81 -7.81
CA SER A 13 1.18 -5.78 -6.36
C SER A 13 0.02 -5.13 -5.61
N HIS A 14 -0.57 -4.07 -6.17
CA HIS A 14 -1.76 -3.43 -5.61
C HIS A 14 -2.98 -4.37 -5.59
N GLN A 15 -3.24 -5.10 -6.68
CA GLN A 15 -4.35 -6.05 -6.74
C GLN A 15 -4.19 -7.19 -5.74
N VAL A 16 -2.97 -7.73 -5.60
CA VAL A 16 -2.65 -8.75 -4.59
C VAL A 16 -2.88 -8.21 -3.18
N GLY A 17 -2.43 -6.98 -2.90
CA GLY A 17 -2.66 -6.32 -1.62
C GLY A 17 -4.14 -6.13 -1.29
N SER A 18 -4.95 -5.64 -2.25
CA SER A 18 -6.39 -5.46 -2.07
C SER A 18 -7.12 -6.78 -1.82
N PHE A 19 -6.78 -7.84 -2.55
CA PHE A 19 -7.33 -9.16 -2.32
C PHE A 19 -7.00 -9.69 -0.92
N LEU A 20 -5.72 -9.66 -0.54
CA LEU A 20 -5.27 -10.13 0.78
C LEU A 20 -5.88 -9.31 1.92
N GLY A 21 -6.01 -7.98 1.74
CA GLY A 21 -6.60 -7.10 2.74
C GLY A 21 -8.06 -7.45 3.04
N VAL A 22 -8.88 -7.62 2.00
CA VAL A 22 -10.30 -7.97 2.17
C VAL A 22 -10.46 -9.40 2.69
N TRP A 23 -9.71 -10.36 2.14
CA TRP A 23 -9.77 -11.76 2.56
C TRP A 23 -9.36 -11.93 4.04
N LEU A 24 -8.24 -11.32 4.43
CA LEU A 24 -7.78 -11.35 5.82
C LEU A 24 -8.75 -10.61 6.74
N GLY A 25 -9.30 -9.48 6.29
CA GLY A 25 -10.32 -8.74 7.03
C GLY A 25 -11.55 -9.60 7.37
N GLY A 26 -12.08 -10.32 6.37
CA GLY A 26 -13.17 -11.29 6.58
C GLY A 26 -12.78 -12.43 7.51
N ARG A 27 -11.59 -13.03 7.30
CA ARG A 27 -11.12 -14.14 8.14
C ARG A 27 -10.92 -13.75 9.60
N LEU A 28 -10.38 -12.57 9.86
CA LEU A 28 -10.22 -12.03 11.21
C LEU A 28 -11.57 -11.73 11.84
N TYR A 29 -12.51 -11.16 11.09
CA TYR A 29 -13.87 -10.97 11.57
C TYR A 29 -14.54 -12.30 11.97
N ASP A 30 -14.41 -13.35 11.15
CA ASP A 30 -14.96 -14.67 11.47
C ASP A 30 -14.36 -15.28 12.75
N LEU A 31 -13.09 -14.97 13.05
CA LEU A 31 -12.38 -15.50 14.21
C LEU A 31 -12.65 -14.71 15.50
N GLN A 32 -12.76 -13.39 15.41
CA GLN A 32 -12.90 -12.50 16.58
C GLN A 32 -14.34 -12.00 16.79
N GLY A 33 -15.22 -12.15 15.79
CA GLY A 33 -16.58 -11.61 15.79
C GLY A 33 -16.65 -10.08 15.76
N ASN A 34 -15.52 -9.39 15.55
CA ASN A 34 -15.43 -7.93 15.51
C ASN A 34 -14.25 -7.46 14.64
N TYR A 35 -14.22 -6.17 14.32
CA TYR A 35 -13.22 -5.55 13.44
C TYR A 35 -12.03 -4.92 14.17
N THR A 36 -11.94 -5.01 15.51
CA THR A 36 -10.92 -4.29 16.28
C THR A 36 -9.51 -4.65 15.81
N LEU A 37 -9.24 -5.93 15.59
CA LEU A 37 -7.93 -6.37 15.12
C LEU A 37 -7.66 -5.93 13.67
N VAL A 38 -8.67 -5.94 12.81
CA VAL A 38 -8.58 -5.48 11.41
C VAL A 38 -8.16 -4.00 11.36
N TRP A 39 -8.75 -3.17 12.22
CA TRP A 39 -8.39 -1.76 12.33
C TRP A 39 -6.95 -1.56 12.80
N TRP A 40 -6.50 -2.30 13.81
CA TRP A 40 -5.11 -2.23 14.28
C TRP A 40 -4.10 -2.70 13.23
N VAL A 41 -4.42 -3.73 12.44
CA VAL A 41 -3.61 -4.14 11.29
C VAL A 41 -3.54 -3.00 10.26
N GLY A 42 -4.67 -2.35 9.96
CA GLY A 42 -4.72 -1.18 9.08
C GLY A 42 -3.83 -0.03 9.56
N VAL A 43 -3.88 0.29 10.86
CA VAL A 43 -3.00 1.29 11.49
C VAL A 43 -1.52 0.90 11.34
N GLY A 44 -1.18 -0.36 11.61
CA GLY A 44 0.19 -0.87 11.47
C GLY A 44 0.73 -0.76 10.05
N VAL A 45 -0.06 -1.16 9.04
CA VAL A 45 0.31 -1.05 7.62
C VAL A 45 0.44 0.42 7.20
N GLY A 46 -0.46 1.30 7.66
CA GLY A 46 -0.38 2.73 7.38
C GLY A 46 0.87 3.38 7.99
N ALA A 47 1.19 3.06 9.23
CA ALA A 47 2.41 3.53 9.89
C ALA A 47 3.68 3.02 9.18
N PHE A 48 3.71 1.74 8.81
CA PHE A 48 4.80 1.16 8.03
C PHE A 48 4.97 1.88 6.68
N SER A 49 3.87 2.14 5.98
CA SER A 49 3.88 2.92 4.73
C SER A 49 4.52 4.29 4.95
N ALA A 50 4.08 5.04 5.96
CA ALA A 50 4.66 6.35 6.26
C ALA A 50 6.18 6.27 6.50
N LEU A 51 6.64 5.31 7.31
CA LEU A 51 8.07 5.12 7.60
C LEU A 51 8.90 4.80 6.36
N VAL A 52 8.38 3.94 5.47
CA VAL A 52 9.06 3.61 4.20
C VAL A 52 9.14 4.81 3.26
N HIS A 53 8.18 5.74 3.34
CA HIS A 53 8.17 6.94 2.50
C HIS A 53 9.03 8.08 3.04
N LEU A 54 9.27 8.16 4.36
CA LEU A 54 10.12 9.21 4.97
C LEU A 54 11.52 9.40 4.32
N PRO A 55 12.29 8.35 3.96
CA PRO A 55 13.61 8.53 3.35
C PRO A 55 13.58 8.91 1.87
N ILE A 56 12.40 9.02 1.23
CA ILE A 56 12.28 9.35 -0.19
C ILE A 56 12.66 10.82 -0.40
N ARG A 57 13.80 11.04 -1.05
CA ARG A 57 14.23 12.39 -1.45
C ARG A 57 13.63 12.73 -2.80
N GLU A 58 12.70 13.67 -2.80
CA GLU A 58 12.14 14.22 -4.02
C GLU A 58 13.21 15.07 -4.75
N ARG A 59 13.69 14.61 -5.92
CA ARG A 59 14.40 15.51 -6.83
C ARG A 59 13.36 16.42 -7.47
N LYS A 60 13.38 17.71 -7.12
CA LYS A 60 12.66 18.74 -7.89
C LYS A 60 13.18 18.67 -9.32
N LEU A 61 12.35 18.18 -10.24
CA LEU A 61 12.59 18.35 -11.66
C LEU A 61 12.43 19.86 -11.91
N ASN A 62 13.54 20.57 -12.11
CA ASN A 62 13.48 21.94 -12.57
C ASN A 62 12.68 21.91 -13.88
N ALA A 63 11.47 22.47 -13.85
CA ALA A 63 10.70 22.68 -15.05
C ALA A 63 11.60 23.50 -15.99
N VAL A 64 12.02 22.90 -17.09
CA VAL A 64 12.64 23.64 -18.17
C VAL A 64 11.54 24.58 -18.66
N ALA A 65 11.68 25.86 -18.34
CA ALA A 65 10.79 26.90 -18.84
C ALA A 65 10.80 26.79 -20.38
N ALA A 66 9.61 26.56 -20.94
CA ALA A 66 9.37 26.58 -22.37
C ALA A 66 9.32 28.02 -22.88
#